data_AF-A0A1V3RYG0-F1
#
_entry.id   AF-A0A1V3RYG0-F1
#
_cell.length_a   1.000
_cell.length_b   1.000
_cell.length_c   1.000
_cell.angle_alpha   90.00
_cell.angle_beta   90.00
_cell.angle_gamma   90.00
#
_symmetry.space_group_name_H-M   'P 1'
#
loop_
_entity.id
_entity.type
_entity.pdbx_description
1 polymer ?
#
loop_
_entity_poly.entity_id
_entity_poly.type
_entity_poly.pdbx_seq_one_letter_code
_entity_poly.pdbx_strand_id
1 'polypeptide(L)'
;MAQLWLLAAAFAAGSAVGGAASWQLGRAPLRIENADLREAHTESVRKAVTAAAQRVQDAQTRSDTLGARLSTTLAANATLTKEKTRALQSATSGRACLSGRALGVLNGSTGISVAGAGVPAPQPRAAAAGGAPAAPAHAERQDSPSAGLPADPAEHPALEATDTAVAVWIATAGQQYEGCRERLNALISWHTNPQTKSPTEGQRP
;
A
#
# COMPACT_ATOMS: atom_id res chain seq x y z
N MET A 1 -71.53 61.89 18.53
CA MET A 1 -70.88 60.72 17.87
C MET A 1 -69.36 60.82 17.80
N ALA A 2 -68.75 62.00 17.52
CA ALA A 2 -67.29 62.15 17.43
C ALA A 2 -66.50 61.86 18.73
N GLN A 3 -67.02 62.24 19.90
CA GLN A 3 -66.39 61.99 21.21
C GLN A 3 -66.20 60.49 21.51
N LEU A 4 -67.14 59.64 21.07
CA LEU A 4 -67.11 58.19 21.29
C LEU A 4 -66.00 57.51 20.45
N TRP A 5 -65.76 58.04 19.23
CA TRP A 5 -64.74 57.53 18.32
C TRP A 5 -63.31 57.85 18.78
N LEU A 6 -63.08 59.04 19.33
CA LEU A 6 -61.77 59.41 19.87
C LEU A 6 -61.39 58.54 21.08
N LEU A 7 -62.34 58.23 21.96
CA LEU A 7 -62.11 57.33 23.09
C LEU A 7 -61.84 55.89 22.64
N ALA A 8 -62.56 55.39 21.63
CA ALA A 8 -62.33 54.06 21.08
C ALA A 8 -60.94 53.93 20.42
N ALA A 9 -60.50 54.94 19.67
CA ALA A 9 -59.18 54.96 19.04
C ALA A 9 -58.05 55.01 20.07
N ALA A 10 -58.19 55.81 21.14
CA ALA A 10 -57.21 55.87 22.23
C ALA A 10 -57.09 54.53 22.98
N PHE A 11 -58.21 53.84 23.21
CA PHE A 11 -58.21 52.53 23.86
C PHE A 11 -57.56 51.45 22.99
N ALA A 12 -57.84 51.43 21.69
CA ALA A 12 -57.23 50.51 20.73
C ALA A 12 -55.72 50.73 20.58
N ALA A 13 -55.27 51.98 20.57
CA ALA A 13 -53.85 52.31 20.55
C ALA A 13 -53.15 51.86 21.86
N GLY A 14 -53.79 52.07 23.02
CA GLY A 14 -53.28 51.65 24.32
C GLY A 14 -53.13 50.13 24.44
N SER A 15 -54.13 49.36 23.97
CA SER A 15 -54.08 47.89 24.01
C SER A 15 -53.05 47.30 23.05
N ALA A 16 -52.85 47.91 21.88
CA ALA A 16 -51.82 47.49 20.93
C ALA A 16 -50.40 47.66 21.50
N VAL A 17 -50.12 48.78 22.17
CA VAL A 17 -48.81 49.04 22.79
C VAL A 17 -48.57 48.09 23.97
N GLY A 18 -49.58 47.85 24.81
CA GLY A 18 -49.48 46.89 25.92
C GLY A 18 -49.25 45.45 25.47
N GLY A 19 -49.91 45.03 24.39
CA GLY A 19 -49.71 43.71 23.77
C GLY A 19 -48.30 43.52 23.20
N ALA A 20 -47.77 44.53 22.52
CA ALA A 20 -46.41 44.46 21.97
C ALA A 20 -45.34 44.43 23.06
N ALA A 21 -45.49 45.26 24.11
CA ALA A 21 -44.54 45.31 25.22
C ALA A 21 -44.50 43.99 26.02
N SER A 22 -45.67 43.41 26.32
CA SER A 22 -45.77 42.13 27.03
C SER A 22 -45.19 40.95 26.22
N TRP A 23 -45.41 40.92 24.91
CA TRP A 23 -44.84 39.90 24.00
C TRP A 23 -43.31 39.99 23.90
N GLN A 24 -42.74 41.20 23.91
CA GLN A 24 -41.28 41.42 23.91
C GLN A 24 -40.66 41.04 25.25
N LEU A 25 -41.29 41.41 26.37
CA LEU A 25 -40.83 41.05 27.72
C LEU A 25 -40.85 39.53 27.93
N GLY A 26 -41.87 38.83 27.42
CA GLY A 26 -41.93 37.37 27.47
C GLY A 26 -40.86 36.66 26.61
N ARG A 27 -40.30 37.33 25.59
CA ARG A 27 -39.22 36.79 24.74
C ARG A 27 -37.81 37.24 25.13
N ALA A 28 -37.67 38.20 26.04
CA ALA A 28 -36.38 38.64 26.55
C ALA A 28 -35.52 37.49 27.11
N PRO A 29 -36.03 36.57 27.97
CA PRO A 29 -35.19 35.49 28.51
C PRO A 29 -34.69 34.53 27.41
N LEU A 30 -35.56 34.18 26.45
CA LEU A 30 -35.23 33.32 25.31
C LEU A 30 -34.11 33.91 24.42
N ARG A 31 -34.04 35.24 24.30
CA ARG A 31 -32.99 35.90 23.49
C ARG A 31 -31.63 35.88 24.18
N ILE A 32 -31.60 36.07 25.50
CA ILE A 32 -30.36 36.00 26.29
C ILE A 32 -29.81 34.57 26.28
N GLU A 33 -30.67 33.57 26.48
CA GLU A 33 -30.28 32.16 26.42
C GLU A 33 -29.72 31.76 25.04
N ASN A 34 -30.32 32.25 23.94
CA ASN A 34 -29.77 32.03 22.60
C ASN A 34 -28.43 32.72 22.36
N ALA A 35 -28.20 33.91 22.94
CA ALA A 35 -26.93 34.62 22.80
C ALA A 35 -25.82 33.90 23.56
N ASP A 36 -26.10 33.47 24.79
CA ASP A 36 -25.19 32.69 25.63
C ASP A 36 -24.85 31.33 24.99
N LEU A 37 -25.85 30.61 24.47
CA LEU A 37 -25.64 29.37 23.73
C LEU A 37 -24.75 29.57 22.50
N ARG A 38 -24.93 30.66 21.74
CA ARG A 38 -24.09 30.96 20.58
C ARG A 38 -22.65 31.27 20.98
N GLU A 39 -22.45 32.01 22.06
CA GLU A 39 -21.11 32.32 22.59
C GLU A 39 -20.37 31.05 23.01
N ALA A 40 -21.01 30.17 23.79
CA ALA A 40 -20.48 28.87 24.18
C ALA A 40 -20.19 27.94 22.97
N HIS A 41 -21.05 27.97 21.95
CA HIS A 41 -20.80 27.25 20.70
C HIS A 41 -19.59 27.78 19.94
N THR A 42 -19.36 29.09 19.89
CA THR A 42 -18.18 29.62 19.19
C THR A 42 -16.87 29.21 19.85
N GLU A 43 -16.84 29.12 21.18
CA GLU A 43 -15.64 28.66 21.89
C GLU A 43 -15.39 27.17 21.64
N SER A 44 -16.42 26.33 21.71
CA SER A 44 -16.29 24.89 21.44
C SER A 44 -15.93 24.61 19.99
N VAL A 45 -16.49 25.34 19.02
CA VAL A 45 -16.14 25.22 17.59
C VAL A 45 -14.69 25.64 17.36
N ARG A 46 -14.20 26.72 17.98
CA ARG A 46 -12.78 27.11 17.87
C ARG A 46 -11.86 26.00 18.38
N LYS A 47 -12.15 25.45 19.56
CA LYS A 47 -11.38 24.33 20.13
C LYS A 47 -11.46 23.06 19.26
N ALA A 48 -12.62 22.79 18.66
CA ALA A 48 -12.81 21.65 17.78
C ALA A 48 -12.06 21.81 16.45
N VAL A 49 -12.05 23.01 15.86
CA VAL A 49 -11.32 23.30 14.61
C VAL A 49 -9.81 23.21 14.83
N THR A 50 -9.29 23.73 15.94
CA THR A 50 -7.85 23.61 16.25
C THR A 50 -7.45 22.16 16.51
N ALA A 51 -8.24 21.42 17.30
CA ALA A 51 -8.00 20.00 17.54
C ALA A 51 -8.10 19.17 16.24
N ALA A 52 -9.06 19.48 15.35
CA ALA A 52 -9.17 18.82 14.06
C ALA A 52 -7.99 19.15 13.15
N ALA A 53 -7.53 20.40 13.11
CA ALA A 53 -6.35 20.81 12.35
C ALA A 53 -5.09 20.10 12.85
N GLN A 54 -4.90 19.99 14.17
CA GLN A 54 -3.80 19.23 14.78
C GLN A 54 -3.85 17.76 14.36
N ARG A 55 -5.01 17.11 14.39
CA ARG A 55 -5.13 15.70 13.95
C ARG A 55 -4.70 15.50 12.50
N VAL A 56 -5.02 16.45 11.61
CA VAL A 56 -4.58 16.39 10.21
C VAL A 56 -3.08 16.63 10.07
N GLN A 57 -2.53 17.60 10.80
CA GLN A 57 -1.08 17.88 10.82
C GLN A 57 -0.27 16.71 11.38
N ASP A 58 -0.74 16.06 12.44
CA ASP A 58 -0.12 14.87 13.03
C ASP A 58 -0.13 13.70 12.06
N ALA A 59 -1.26 13.48 11.38
CA ALA A 59 -1.37 12.46 10.35
C ALA A 59 -0.40 12.74 9.18
N GLN A 60 -0.27 13.99 8.75
CA GLN A 60 0.65 14.38 7.69
C GLN A 60 2.11 14.16 8.11
N THR A 61 2.48 14.57 9.32
CA THR A 61 3.83 14.37 9.86
C THR A 61 4.20 12.89 9.92
N ARG A 62 3.25 12.02 10.33
CA ARG A 62 3.44 10.56 10.32
C ARG A 62 3.62 10.03 8.91
N SER A 63 2.80 10.50 7.97
CA SER A 63 2.91 10.12 6.55
C SER A 63 4.27 10.49 5.99
N ASP A 64 4.73 11.71 6.21
CA ASP A 64 6.01 12.20 5.70
C ASP A 64 7.20 11.44 6.32
N THR A 65 7.11 11.15 7.63
CA THR A 65 8.11 10.33 8.33
C THR A 65 8.18 8.91 7.76
N LEU A 66 7.04 8.28 7.51
CA LEU A 66 6.97 6.96 6.90
C LEU A 66 7.48 6.99 5.45
N GLY A 67 7.16 8.04 4.69
CA GLY A 67 7.66 8.25 3.34
C GLY A 67 9.19 8.37 3.28
N ALA A 68 9.79 9.16 4.17
CA ALA A 68 11.25 9.31 4.28
C ALA A 68 11.95 8.01 4.70
N ARG A 69 11.35 7.25 5.64
CA ARG A 69 11.87 5.94 6.04
C ARG A 69 11.79 4.92 4.90
N LEU A 70 10.69 4.93 4.15
CA LEU A 70 10.49 4.03 3.02
C LEU A 70 11.51 4.33 1.91
N SER A 71 11.67 5.59 1.51
CA SER A 71 12.65 5.97 0.46
C SER A 71 14.08 5.60 0.86
N THR A 72 14.45 5.83 2.11
CA THR A 72 15.75 5.43 2.66
C THR A 72 15.95 3.91 2.60
N THR A 73 14.93 3.15 3.00
CA THR A 73 14.98 1.68 3.00
C THR A 73 15.06 1.12 1.58
N LEU A 74 14.30 1.68 0.64
CA LEU A 74 14.35 1.30 -0.77
C LEU A 74 15.73 1.58 -1.38
N ALA A 75 16.33 2.73 -1.08
CA ALA A 75 17.69 3.06 -1.53
C ALA A 75 18.74 2.10 -0.95
N ALA A 76 18.64 1.77 0.34
CA ALA A 76 19.53 0.80 0.99
C ALA A 76 19.40 -0.60 0.38
N ASN A 77 18.17 -1.08 0.16
CA ASN A 77 17.92 -2.37 -0.47
C ASN A 77 18.43 -2.45 -1.91
N ALA A 78 18.29 -1.36 -2.68
CA ALA A 78 18.81 -1.29 -4.04
C ALA A 78 20.35 -1.39 -4.07
N THR A 79 21.04 -0.74 -3.15
CA THR A 79 22.50 -0.84 -3.00
C THR A 79 22.91 -2.27 -2.62
N LEU A 80 22.27 -2.85 -1.62
CA LEU A 80 22.56 -4.21 -1.16
C LEU A 80 22.35 -5.23 -2.28
N THR A 81 21.31 -5.06 -3.10
CA THR A 81 21.03 -5.92 -4.25
C THR A 81 22.17 -5.85 -5.26
N LYS A 82 22.66 -4.63 -5.58
CA LYS A 82 23.81 -4.46 -6.49
C LYS A 82 25.09 -5.08 -5.93
N GLU A 83 25.35 -4.92 -4.62
CA GLU A 83 26.52 -5.51 -3.97
C GLU A 83 26.47 -7.03 -3.98
N LYS A 84 25.31 -7.63 -3.70
CA LYS A 84 25.12 -9.08 -3.75
C LYS A 84 25.25 -9.62 -5.16
N THR A 85 24.67 -8.95 -6.16
CA THR A 85 24.85 -9.33 -7.57
C THR A 85 26.31 -9.24 -8.00
N ARG A 86 27.02 -8.18 -7.60
CA ARG A 86 28.45 -8.04 -7.88
C ARG A 86 29.28 -9.12 -7.18
N ALA A 87 28.95 -9.45 -5.92
CA ALA A 87 29.61 -10.53 -5.18
C ALA A 87 29.35 -11.90 -5.80
N LEU A 88 28.14 -12.13 -6.33
CA LEU A 88 27.84 -13.34 -7.10
C LEU A 88 28.68 -13.39 -8.38
N GLN A 89 28.68 -12.30 -9.16
CA GLN A 89 29.47 -12.21 -10.41
C GLN A 89 30.96 -12.45 -10.20
N SER A 90 31.56 -11.95 -9.11
CA SER A 90 32.98 -12.17 -8.81
C SER A 90 33.27 -13.55 -8.22
N ALA A 91 32.28 -14.21 -7.62
CA ALA A 91 32.40 -15.57 -7.10
C ALA A 91 32.11 -16.65 -8.15
N THR A 92 31.47 -16.29 -9.26
CA THR A 92 31.17 -17.14 -10.42
C THR A 92 32.20 -16.96 -11.53
N SER A 93 32.40 -17.99 -12.35
CA SER A 93 33.47 -18.00 -13.36
C SER A 93 32.97 -18.32 -14.77
N GLY A 94 31.66 -18.29 -15.00
CA GLY A 94 31.07 -18.66 -16.30
C GLY A 94 31.17 -20.15 -16.60
N ARG A 95 31.22 -20.99 -15.56
CA ARG A 95 31.32 -22.46 -15.69
C ARG A 95 29.95 -23.10 -15.44
N ALA A 96 29.77 -24.34 -15.89
CA ALA A 96 28.53 -25.08 -15.65
C ALA A 96 28.25 -25.37 -14.16
N CYS A 97 29.26 -25.31 -13.28
CA CYS A 97 29.13 -25.64 -11.86
C CYS A 97 29.21 -24.39 -10.97
N LEU A 98 28.26 -24.27 -10.04
CA LEU A 98 28.29 -23.23 -9.00
C LEU A 98 29.49 -23.41 -8.07
N SER A 99 30.26 -22.34 -7.85
CA SER A 99 31.42 -22.39 -6.94
C SER A 99 30.98 -22.41 -5.47
N GLY A 100 31.80 -22.97 -4.58
CA GLY A 100 31.53 -22.95 -3.13
C GLY A 100 31.41 -21.54 -2.55
N ARG A 101 32.11 -20.55 -3.14
CA ARG A 101 31.96 -19.13 -2.77
C ARG A 101 30.60 -18.57 -3.19
N ALA A 102 30.12 -18.92 -4.38
CA ALA A 102 28.78 -18.53 -4.83
C ALA A 102 27.69 -19.17 -3.95
N LEU A 103 27.85 -20.44 -3.57
CA LEU A 103 26.94 -21.12 -2.61
C LEU A 103 26.93 -20.44 -1.23
N GLY A 104 28.09 -19.98 -0.73
CA GLY A 104 28.15 -19.21 0.52
C GLY A 104 27.40 -17.88 0.44
N VAL A 105 27.51 -17.16 -0.69
CA VAL A 105 26.76 -15.91 -0.92
C VAL A 105 25.26 -16.17 -1.02
N LEU A 106 24.85 -17.27 -1.69
CA LEU A 106 23.44 -17.68 -1.80
C LEU A 106 22.86 -18.13 -0.46
N ASN A 107 23.63 -18.84 0.38
CA ASN A 107 23.16 -19.23 1.71
C ASN A 107 22.92 -18.03 2.64
N GLY A 108 23.55 -16.89 2.35
CA GLY A 108 23.30 -15.61 3.01
C GLY A 108 22.32 -14.69 2.26
N SER A 109 21.53 -15.23 1.33
CA SER A 109 20.51 -14.49 0.59
C SER A 109 19.11 -14.73 1.18
N THR A 110 18.26 -13.70 1.16
CA THR A 110 16.92 -13.78 1.77
C THR A 110 16.06 -14.85 1.11
N GLY A 111 15.39 -15.68 1.92
CA GLY A 111 14.48 -16.71 1.44
C GLY A 111 15.16 -17.97 0.91
N ILE A 112 16.49 -18.10 1.01
CA ILE A 112 17.24 -19.24 0.48
C ILE A 112 18.19 -19.77 1.55
N SER A 113 18.06 -21.07 1.85
CA SER A 113 19.04 -21.81 2.64
C SER A 113 19.54 -22.97 1.80
N VAL A 114 20.86 -23.10 1.68
CA VAL A 114 21.48 -24.20 0.95
C VAL A 114 21.79 -25.29 1.96
N ALA A 115 21.03 -26.39 1.92
CA ALA A 115 21.30 -27.54 2.78
C ALA A 115 22.68 -28.14 2.43
N GLY A 116 23.66 -27.95 3.31
CA GLY A 116 25.07 -28.27 3.07
C GLY A 116 25.44 -29.77 3.02
N ALA A 117 24.47 -30.68 2.97
CA ALA A 117 24.74 -32.12 2.97
C ALA A 117 23.74 -32.85 2.06
N GLY A 118 24.12 -33.08 0.81
CA GLY A 118 23.29 -33.85 -0.12
C GLY A 118 23.23 -33.29 -1.55
N VAL A 119 24.33 -32.73 -2.06
CA VAL A 119 24.46 -32.57 -3.52
C VAL A 119 24.83 -33.96 -4.07
N PRO A 120 23.94 -34.67 -4.80
CA PRO A 120 24.33 -35.93 -5.43
C PRO A 120 25.48 -35.66 -6.40
N ALA A 121 26.52 -36.50 -6.34
CA ALA A 121 27.68 -36.37 -7.21
C ALA A 121 27.25 -36.35 -8.69
N PRO A 122 27.84 -35.50 -9.54
CA PRO A 122 27.47 -35.41 -10.95
C PRO A 122 27.71 -36.75 -11.64
N GLN A 123 26.65 -37.32 -12.20
CA GLN A 123 26.75 -38.48 -13.07
C GLN A 123 27.17 -37.99 -14.47
N PRO A 124 28.24 -38.52 -15.07
CA PRO A 124 28.61 -38.16 -16.44
C PRO A 124 27.51 -38.64 -17.40
N ARG A 125 26.87 -37.69 -18.10
CA ARG A 125 25.96 -38.03 -19.20
C ARG A 125 26.80 -38.27 -20.45
N ALA A 126 26.89 -39.52 -20.88
CA ALA A 126 27.41 -39.85 -22.19
C ALA A 126 26.51 -39.24 -23.28
N ALA A 127 27.10 -38.56 -24.25
CA ALA A 127 26.42 -38.06 -25.43
C ALA A 127 25.87 -39.24 -26.24
N ALA A 128 24.56 -39.43 -26.26
CA ALA A 128 23.89 -40.39 -27.12
C ALA A 128 23.33 -39.66 -28.34
N ALA A 129 23.97 -39.86 -29.49
CA ALA A 129 23.42 -39.56 -30.80
C ALA A 129 22.45 -40.69 -31.21
N GLY A 130 21.30 -40.32 -31.80
CA GLY A 130 20.54 -41.18 -32.70
C GLY A 130 19.04 -41.38 -32.37
N GLY A 131 18.19 -40.76 -33.21
CA GLY A 131 16.99 -41.37 -33.80
C GLY A 131 15.68 -41.43 -32.99
N ALA A 132 14.68 -40.63 -33.43
CA ALA A 132 13.29 -40.57 -32.92
C ALA A 132 12.39 -41.75 -33.40
N PRO A 133 11.10 -41.85 -32.99
CA PRO A 133 10.04 -40.99 -33.56
C PRO A 133 8.95 -40.45 -32.58
N ALA A 134 8.31 -39.37 -33.04
CA ALA A 134 7.15 -38.60 -32.53
C ALA A 134 5.80 -39.38 -32.63
N ALA A 135 4.62 -39.02 -32.08
CA ALA A 135 4.02 -38.10 -31.07
C ALA A 135 2.52 -38.58 -30.89
N PRO A 136 1.59 -37.97 -30.09
CA PRO A 136 0.96 -36.66 -30.39
C PRO A 136 0.78 -35.75 -29.13
N ALA A 137 1.07 -34.45 -29.19
CA ALA A 137 0.22 -33.30 -29.61
C ALA A 137 -0.98 -32.97 -28.69
N HIS A 138 -0.85 -31.90 -27.89
CA HIS A 138 -1.97 -31.03 -27.51
C HIS A 138 -1.58 -29.56 -27.72
N ALA A 139 -2.52 -28.83 -28.31
CA ALA A 139 -2.35 -27.64 -29.12
C ALA A 139 -2.02 -26.36 -28.34
N GLU A 140 -1.13 -25.60 -28.97
CA GLU A 140 -0.77 -24.21 -28.70
C GLU A 140 -1.79 -23.26 -29.33
N ARG A 141 -2.04 -22.10 -28.70
CA ARG A 141 -2.64 -20.93 -29.36
C ARG A 141 -1.63 -19.78 -29.28
N GLN A 142 -0.77 -19.71 -30.29
CA GLN A 142 0.05 -18.54 -30.63
C GLN A 142 -0.49 -17.97 -31.95
N ASP A 143 -1.15 -16.82 -31.88
CA ASP A 143 -1.48 -16.01 -33.06
C ASP A 143 -0.61 -14.75 -33.02
N SER A 144 0.42 -14.70 -33.87
CA SER A 144 0.81 -13.48 -34.60
C SER A 144 1.82 -13.82 -35.71
N PRO A 145 1.75 -13.16 -36.87
CA PRO A 145 2.22 -13.71 -38.14
C PRO A 145 3.71 -13.44 -38.39
N SER A 146 4.42 -14.50 -38.76
CA SER A 146 5.75 -14.44 -39.36
C SER A 146 5.68 -13.88 -40.78
N ALA A 147 6.19 -12.66 -40.98
CA ALA A 147 6.67 -12.23 -42.28
C ALA A 147 8.12 -12.72 -42.42
N GLY A 148 8.36 -13.55 -43.44
CA GLY A 148 9.53 -14.42 -43.54
C GLY A 148 10.88 -13.71 -43.64
N LEU A 149 11.91 -14.41 -43.16
CA LEU A 149 13.30 -14.22 -43.54
C LEU A 149 13.99 -15.57 -43.75
N PRO A 150 14.95 -15.66 -44.69
CA PRO A 150 15.60 -16.91 -45.08
C PRO A 150 16.53 -17.43 -43.98
N ALA A 151 16.70 -18.75 -43.97
CA ALA A 151 17.66 -19.43 -43.11
C ALA A 151 19.10 -19.05 -43.51
N ASP A 152 19.89 -18.58 -42.53
CA ASP A 152 21.35 -18.55 -42.62
C ASP A 152 21.96 -19.19 -41.36
N PRO A 153 23.10 -19.92 -41.48
CA PRO A 153 23.72 -20.66 -40.40
C PRO A 153 24.82 -19.81 -39.73
N ALA A 154 24.53 -19.22 -38.58
CA ALA A 154 25.56 -18.74 -37.66
C ALA A 154 24.98 -18.60 -36.25
N GLU A 155 25.48 -19.44 -35.34
CA GLU A 155 25.67 -19.13 -33.92
C GLU A 155 24.61 -18.22 -33.28
N HIS A 156 23.42 -18.77 -32.99
CA HIS A 156 22.83 -18.41 -31.71
C HIS A 156 23.70 -19.10 -30.66
N PRO A 157 24.50 -18.38 -29.83
CA PRO A 157 25.10 -19.03 -28.68
C PRO A 157 23.94 -19.67 -27.95
N ALA A 158 23.98 -20.99 -27.81
CA ALA A 158 23.07 -21.68 -26.91
C ALA A 158 23.07 -20.85 -25.63
N LEU A 159 21.88 -20.47 -25.15
CA LEU A 159 21.72 -19.87 -23.83
C LEU A 159 22.14 -20.94 -22.81
N GLU A 160 23.43 -21.27 -22.76
CA GLU A 160 24.00 -22.15 -21.76
C GLU A 160 23.79 -21.42 -20.43
N ALA A 161 22.99 -22.02 -19.58
CA ALA A 161 22.72 -21.50 -18.25
C ALA A 161 24.04 -21.49 -17.46
N THR A 162 24.74 -20.36 -17.48
CA THR A 162 25.97 -20.16 -16.71
C THR A 162 25.67 -20.20 -15.21
N ASP A 163 26.65 -20.61 -14.39
CA ASP A 163 26.56 -20.53 -12.94
C ASP A 163 26.14 -19.15 -12.45
N THR A 164 26.60 -18.08 -13.12
CA THR A 164 26.18 -16.70 -12.84
C THR A 164 24.69 -16.48 -13.08
N ALA A 165 24.17 -16.91 -14.24
CA ALA A 165 22.76 -16.74 -14.58
C ALA A 165 21.86 -17.52 -13.62
N VAL A 166 22.25 -18.76 -13.27
CA VAL A 166 21.53 -19.60 -12.31
C VAL A 166 21.59 -18.98 -10.91
N ALA A 167 22.74 -18.51 -10.43
CA ALA A 167 22.86 -17.91 -9.10
C ALA A 167 22.04 -16.61 -8.96
N VAL A 168 22.07 -15.74 -9.97
CA VAL A 168 21.26 -14.52 -9.98
C VAL A 168 19.77 -14.86 -10.03
N TRP A 169 19.37 -15.85 -10.83
CA TRP A 169 17.98 -16.33 -10.87
C TRP A 169 17.53 -16.89 -9.52
N ILE A 170 18.32 -17.76 -8.89
CA ILE A 170 18.02 -18.35 -7.57
C ILE A 170 17.81 -17.22 -6.55
N ALA A 171 18.77 -16.31 -6.42
CA ALA A 171 18.69 -15.18 -5.47
C ALA A 171 17.44 -14.32 -5.71
N THR A 172 17.10 -14.04 -6.98
CA THR A 172 15.92 -13.25 -7.34
C THR A 172 14.62 -13.99 -7.01
N ALA A 173 14.56 -15.29 -7.29
CA ALA A 173 13.40 -16.12 -6.98
C ALA A 173 13.15 -16.20 -5.46
N GLY A 174 14.21 -16.33 -4.66
CA GLY A 174 14.11 -16.30 -3.19
C GLY A 174 13.51 -15.00 -2.65
N GLN A 175 13.95 -13.85 -3.17
CA GLN A 175 13.38 -12.54 -2.81
C GLN A 175 11.89 -12.44 -3.15
N GLN A 176 11.48 -12.90 -4.33
CA GLN A 176 10.08 -12.89 -4.74
C GLN A 176 9.20 -13.79 -3.86
N TYR A 177 9.70 -15.00 -3.55
CA TYR A 177 8.98 -15.92 -2.67
C TYR A 177 8.75 -15.31 -1.29
N GLU A 178 9.80 -14.70 -0.72
CA GLU A 178 9.70 -14.10 0.61
C GLU A 178 8.71 -12.92 0.62
N GLY A 179 8.74 -12.07 -0.40
CA GLY A 179 7.75 -11.01 -0.56
C GLY A 179 6.31 -11.54 -0.69
N CYS A 180 6.11 -12.64 -1.42
CA CYS A 180 4.80 -13.31 -1.50
C CYS A 180 4.36 -13.86 -0.14
N ARG A 181 5.27 -14.49 0.61
CA ARG A 181 5.02 -15.04 1.94
C ARG A 181 4.60 -13.96 2.92
N GLU A 182 5.30 -12.83 2.95
CA GLU A 182 4.95 -11.69 3.81
C GLU A 182 3.56 -11.13 3.49
N ARG A 183 3.22 -10.98 2.21
CA ARG A 183 1.88 -10.51 1.78
C ARG A 183 0.78 -11.47 2.20
N LEU A 184 1.00 -12.78 2.06
CA LEU A 184 0.05 -13.80 2.47
C LEU A 184 -0.12 -13.82 4.00
N ASN A 185 0.96 -13.67 4.76
CA ASN A 185 0.92 -13.54 6.22
C ASN A 185 0.15 -12.28 6.65
N ALA A 186 0.32 -11.15 5.96
CA ALA A 186 -0.43 -9.93 6.22
C ALA A 186 -1.94 -10.14 6.00
N LEU A 187 -2.33 -10.83 4.93
CA LEU A 187 -3.73 -11.19 4.64
C LEU A 187 -4.32 -12.12 5.71
N ILE A 188 -3.57 -13.15 6.13
CA ILE A 188 -3.99 -14.06 7.21
C ILE A 188 -4.17 -13.27 8.51
N SER A 189 -3.22 -12.42 8.86
CA SER A 189 -3.28 -11.57 10.06
C SER A 189 -4.52 -10.67 10.07
N TRP A 190 -4.80 -10.01 8.94
CA TRP A 190 -6.01 -9.20 8.78
C TRP A 190 -7.30 -10.01 8.95
N HIS A 191 -7.34 -11.23 8.39
CA HIS A 191 -8.52 -12.08 8.48
C HIS A 191 -8.73 -12.68 9.88
N THR A 192 -7.64 -13.04 10.57
CA THR A 192 -7.69 -13.68 11.90
C THR A 192 -7.84 -12.68 13.04
N ASN A 193 -7.50 -11.40 12.83
CA ASN A 193 -7.52 -10.39 13.88
C ASN A 193 -8.57 -9.28 13.61
N PRO A 194 -9.83 -9.45 14.05
CA PRO A 194 -10.92 -8.55 13.71
C PRO A 194 -10.77 -7.13 14.28
N GLN A 195 -9.86 -6.93 15.24
CA GLN A 195 -9.53 -5.61 15.81
C GLN A 195 -8.67 -4.75 14.86
N THR A 196 -8.15 -5.33 13.77
CA THR A 196 -7.49 -4.58 12.69
C THR A 196 -8.48 -4.08 11.62
N LYS A 197 -9.75 -4.50 11.69
CA LYS A 197 -10.83 -3.80 10.97
C LYS A 197 -11.01 -2.46 11.66
N SER A 198 -10.75 -1.39 10.92
CA SER A 198 -10.73 0.00 11.36
C SER A 198 -11.75 0.32 12.47
N PRO A 199 -11.39 1.10 13.50
CA PRO A 199 -12.31 1.47 14.59
C PRO A 199 -13.46 2.41 14.16
N THR A 200 -13.73 2.54 12.85
CA THR A 200 -14.73 3.48 12.30
C THR A 200 -16.16 2.91 12.25
N GLU A 201 -16.38 1.63 12.56
CA GLU A 201 -17.74 1.04 12.58
C GLU A 201 -18.45 1.19 13.94
N GLY A 202 -17.74 1.63 14.99
CA GLY A 202 -18.26 1.65 16.38
C GLY A 202 -18.68 3.01 16.93
N GLN A 203 -18.49 4.10 16.18
CA GLN A 203 -18.75 5.46 16.69
C GLN A 203 -19.58 6.27 15.69
N ARG A 204 -20.82 5.86 15.48
CA ARG A 204 -21.90 6.80 15.14
C ARG A 204 -22.71 7.05 16.41
N PRO A 205 -22.97 8.32 16.79
CA PRO A 205 -23.89 8.62 17.88
C PRO A 205 -25.30 8.09 17.59
#